data_AF-A0A6C0BBR4-F1
#
_entry.id   AF-A0A6C0BBR4-F1
#
_cell.length_a   1.000
_cell.length_b   1.000
_cell.length_c   1.000
_cell.angle_alpha   90.00
_cell.angle_beta   90.00
_cell.angle_gamma   90.00
#
_symmetry.space_group_name_H-M   'P 1'
#
loop_
_entity.id
_entity.type
_entity.pdbx_description
1 polymer ?
#
loop_
_entity_poly.entity_id
_entity_poly.type
_entity_poly.pdbx_seq_one_letter_code
_entity_poly.pdbx_strand_id
1 'polypeptide(L)' 'MKGFQSFVGVMLFYVLLSYVIMPVAFYYLVDKSLMSAGNGFIVGSVLSVVLWLNFRSSII' A
#
# COMPACT_ATOMS: atom_id res chain seq x y z
N MET A 1 -18.56 4.67 11.15
CA MET A 1 -17.29 5.04 11.84
C MET A 1 -17.11 6.53 11.68
N LYS A 2 -16.70 7.28 12.73
CA LYS A 2 -16.51 8.74 12.63
C LYS A 2 -15.46 8.99 11.53
N GLY A 3 -15.72 9.80 10.51
CA GLY A 3 -14.91 9.86 9.27
C GLY A 3 -13.39 9.93 9.45
N PHE A 4 -12.92 10.58 10.53
CA PHE A 4 -11.51 10.58 10.94
C PHE A 4 -10.93 9.18 11.20
N GLN A 5 -11.67 8.28 11.86
CA GLN A 5 -11.23 6.91 12.12
C GLN A 5 -11.09 6.12 10.81
N SER A 6 -12.01 6.32 9.87
CA SER A 6 -11.94 5.70 8.54
C SER A 6 -10.73 6.22 7.77
N PHE A 7 -10.49 7.53 7.77
CA PHE A 7 -9.32 8.15 7.17
C PHE A 7 -8.01 7.56 7.72
N VAL A 8 -7.84 7.55 9.05
CA VAL A 8 -6.64 7.00 9.69
C VAL A 8 -6.47 5.53 9.36
N GLY A 9 -7.54 4.74 9.40
CA GLY A 9 -7.50 3.32 9.05
C GLY A 9 -7.02 3.07 7.62
N VAL A 10 -7.55 3.82 6.65
CA VAL A 10 -7.14 3.70 5.24
C VAL A 10 -5.68 4.14 5.04
N MET A 11 -5.25 5.22 5.69
CA MET A 11 -3.85 5.67 5.61
C MET A 11 -2.89 4.63 6.18
N LEU A 12 -3.22 4.03 7.34
CA LEU A 12 -2.42 2.94 7.92
C LEU A 12 -2.38 1.72 7.01
N PHE A 13 -3.51 1.38 6.38
CA PHE A 13 -3.56 0.30 5.39
C PHE A 13 -2.60 0.58 4.21
N TYR A 14 -2.58 1.79 3.67
CA TYR A 14 -1.65 2.15 2.58
C TYR A 14 -0.18 2.15 3.01
N VAL A 15 0.12 2.57 4.24
CA VAL A 15 1.47 2.45 4.81
C VAL A 15 1.89 0.98 4.86
N LEU A 16 1.06 0.10 5.41
CA LEU A 16 1.37 -1.33 5.49
C LEU A 16 1.49 -1.96 4.10
N LEU A 17 0.59 -1.62 3.17
CA LEU A 17 0.60 -2.17 1.82
C LEU A 17 1.89 -1.80 1.08
N SER A 18 2.26 -0.51 1.11
CA SER A 18 3.39 0.03 0.35
C SER A 18 4.74 -0.30 0.98
N TYR A 19 4.87 -0.20 2.31
CA TYR A 19 6.17 -0.33 2.99
C TYR A 19 6.45 -1.73 3.55
N VAL A 20 5.43 -2.59 3.67
CA VAL A 20 5.60 -3.91 4.28
C VAL A 20 5.14 -5.02 3.35
N ILE A 21 3.83 -5.07 3.02
CA ILE A 21 3.23 -6.22 2.33
C ILE A 21 3.85 -6.41 0.95
N MET A 22 3.86 -5.38 0.10
CA MET A 22 4.37 -5.51 -1.27
C MET A 22 5.90 -5.70 -1.33
N PRO A 23 6.73 -4.96 -0.59
CA PRO A 23 8.18 -5.22 -0.53
C PRO A 23 8.52 -6.64 -0.10
N VAL A 24 7.86 -7.14 0.95
CA VAL A 24 8.06 -8.51 1.44
C VAL A 24 7.60 -9.53 0.40
N ALA A 25 6.43 -9.32 -0.21
CA ALA A 25 5.92 -10.22 -1.25
C ALA A 25 6.89 -10.31 -2.43
N PHE A 26 7.41 -9.17 -2.94
CA PHE A 26 8.35 -9.18 -4.05
C PHE A 26 9.70 -9.81 -3.67
N TYR A 27 10.21 -9.55 -2.47
CA TYR A 27 11.45 -10.17 -2.00
C TYR A 27 11.34 -11.71 -1.93
N TYR A 28 10.22 -12.25 -1.46
CA TYR A 28 10.10 -13.69 -1.27
C TYR A 28 9.50 -14.44 -2.46
N LEU A 29 8.67 -13.80 -3.28
CA LEU A 29 7.91 -14.46 -4.36
C LEU A 29 8.46 -14.18 -5.76
N VAL A 30 9.23 -13.11 -5.96
CA VAL A 30 9.83 -12.77 -7.26
C VAL A 30 11.31 -13.09 -7.26
N ASP A 31 12.08 -12.43 -6.40
CA ASP A 31 13.52 -12.61 -6.28
C ASP A 31 14.01 -12.10 -4.91
N LYS A 32 14.88 -12.85 -4.25
CA LYS A 32 15.41 -12.54 -2.91
C LYS A 32 16.53 -11.51 -2.97
N SER A 33 16.21 -10.32 -3.48
CA SER A 33 17.12 -9.18 -3.57
C SER A 33 16.49 -7.88 -3.08
N LEU A 34 17.33 -6.98 -2.59
CA LEU A 34 16.90 -5.64 -2.18
C LEU A 34 16.27 -4.86 -3.34
N MET A 35 16.73 -5.11 -4.58
CA MET A 35 16.15 -4.52 -5.79
C MET A 35 14.70 -4.98 -5.99
N SER A 36 14.43 -6.28 -5.84
CA SER A 36 13.06 -6.80 -5.92
C SER A 36 12.15 -6.23 -4.83
N ALA A 37 12.63 -6.14 -3.58
CA ALA A 37 11.88 -5.49 -2.51
C ALA A 37 11.56 -4.01 -2.83
N GLY A 38 12.52 -3.28 -3.41
CA GLY A 38 12.34 -1.91 -3.89
C GLY A 38 11.28 -1.81 -5.00
N ASN A 39 11.26 -2.76 -5.94
CA ASN A 39 10.20 -2.84 -6.93
C ASN A 39 8.82 -3.06 -6.29
N GLY A 40 8.75 -3.93 -5.28
CA GLY A 40 7.53 -4.13 -4.49
C GLY A 40 7.05 -2.85 -3.80
N PHE A 41 7.95 -2.04 -3.24
CA PHE A 41 7.63 -0.73 -2.67
C PHE A 41 7.02 0.22 -3.70
N ILE A 42 7.62 0.30 -4.89
CA ILE A 42 7.12 1.16 -5.98
C ILE A 42 5.72 0.70 -6.41
N VAL A 43 5.55 -0.59 -6.66
CA VAL A 43 4.25 -1.17 -7.07
C VAL A 43 3.19 -0.95 -6.00
N GLY A 44 3.50 -1.21 -4.73
CA GLY A 44 2.58 -0.98 -3.62
C GLY A 44 2.18 0.48 -3.46
N SER A 45 3.11 1.40 -3.68
CA SER A 45 2.85 2.85 -3.64
C SER A 45 1.92 3.29 -4.77
N VAL A 46 2.19 2.85 -6.01
CA VAL A 46 1.32 3.12 -7.17
C VAL A 46 -0.07 2.53 -6.93
N LEU A 47 -0.16 1.29 -6.45
CA LEU A 47 -1.44 0.66 -6.12
C LEU A 47 -2.21 1.44 -5.05
N SER A 48 -1.53 1.92 -4.01
CA SER A 48 -2.15 2.73 -2.95
C SER A 48 -2.73 4.04 -3.50
N VAL A 49 -2.02 4.70 -4.42
CA VAL A 49 -2.52 5.90 -5.11
C VAL A 49 -3.75 5.56 -5.95
N VAL A 50 -3.72 4.47 -6.72
CA VAL A 50 -4.87 4.02 -7.52
C VAL A 50 -6.07 3.73 -6.62
N LEU A 51 -5.88 3.03 -5.51
CA LEU A 51 -6.95 2.74 -4.56
C LEU A 51 -7.55 4.04 -3.98
N TRP A 52 -6.72 5.00 -3.57
CA TRP A 52 -7.22 6.27 -3.07
C TRP A 52 -8.07 7.00 -4.09
N LEU A 53 -7.60 7.12 -5.33
CA LEU A 53 -8.31 7.84 -6.39
C LEU A 53 -9.69 7.23 -6.70
N ASN A 54 -9.82 5.91 -6.62
CA ASN A 54 -11.07 5.20 -6.90
C ASN A 54 -12.03 5.17 -5.70
N PHE A 55 -11.52 5.09 -4.46
CA PHE A 55 -12.35 4.86 -3.27
C PHE A 55 -12.49 6.09 -2.35
N ARG A 56 -11.81 7.20 -2.61
CA ARG A 56 -11.88 8.41 -1.78
C ARG A 56 -13.32 8.91 -1.54
N SER A 57 -14.21 8.80 -2.52
CA SER A 57 -15.61 9.24 -2.41
C SER A 57 -16.45 8.38 -1.46
N SER A 58 -16.00 7.17 -1.14
CA SER A 58 -16.67 6.27 -0.19
C SER A 58 -16.12 6.43 1.24
N ILE A 59 -14.99 7.11 1.39
CA ILE A 59 -14.29 7.32 2.67
C ILE A 59 -14.61 8.71 3.25
N ILE A 60 -14.75 9.71 2.37
CA ILE A 60 -15.05 11.12 2.70
C ILE A 60 -16.56 11.33 2.81
#